data_AF-A0A958Z3F2-F1
#
_entry.id   AF-A0A958Z3F2-F1
#
_cell.length_a   1.000
_cell.length_b   1.000
_cell.length_c   1.000
_cell.angle_alpha   90.00
_cell.angle_beta   90.00
_cell.angle_gamma   90.00
#
_symmetry.space_group_name_H-M   'P 1'
#
loop_
_entity.id
_entity.type
_entity.pdbx_description
1 polymer ?
#
loop_
_entity_poly.entity_id
_entity_poly.type
_entity_poly.pdbx_seq_one_letter_code
_entity_poly.pdbx_strand_id
1 'polypeptide(L)'
;MRKILIPTDFSENSMNAIKYAMELFKYDRAEIFLLNAFADKVYEAKARLANEIFDELKQKTLTKTNETLASFREKIIAFSPNPKHKIHTIAEFGLLVDSVNDWVEKENVDVVVM
;
A
#
# COMPACT_ATOMS: atom_id res chain seq x y z
N MET A 1 10.50 10.11 -15.31
CA MET A 1 9.33 9.36 -14.81
C MET A 1 9.53 9.24 -13.33
N ARG A 2 8.58 9.72 -12.51
CA ARG A 2 8.72 9.72 -11.05
C ARG A 2 8.21 8.40 -10.48
N LYS A 3 8.96 7.78 -9.56
CA LYS A 3 8.52 6.63 -8.78
C LYS A 3 8.14 7.09 -7.39
N ILE A 4 6.88 6.88 -7.02
CA ILE A 4 6.30 7.37 -5.77
C ILE A 4 5.82 6.17 -4.98
N LEU A 5 6.26 6.05 -3.73
CA LEU A 5 5.76 5.04 -2.81
C LEU A 5 4.78 5.69 -1.83
N ILE A 6 3.62 5.07 -1.67
CA ILE A 6 2.59 5.51 -0.75
C ILE A 6 2.23 4.34 0.16
N PRO A 7 2.78 4.27 1.37
CA PRO A 7 2.26 3.37 2.39
C PRO A 7 0.81 3.76 2.74
N THR A 8 -0.03 2.76 2.98
CA THR A 8 -1.42 2.97 3.39
C THR A 8 -1.82 1.96 4.43
N ASP A 9 -2.58 2.39 5.43
CA ASP A 9 -3.29 1.55 6.40
C ASP A 9 -4.80 1.45 6.09
N PHE A 10 -5.22 1.98 4.93
CA PHE A 10 -6.61 2.16 4.48
C PHE A 10 -7.44 3.17 5.28
N SER A 11 -6.82 3.97 6.16
CA SER A 11 -7.48 5.05 6.87
C SER A 11 -7.79 6.25 5.98
N GLU A 12 -8.61 7.17 6.49
CA GLU A 12 -8.86 8.46 5.84
C GLU A 12 -7.60 9.31 5.71
N ASN A 13 -6.68 9.22 6.68
CA ASN A 13 -5.39 9.92 6.63
C ASN A 13 -4.55 9.44 5.46
N SER A 14 -4.43 8.12 5.30
CA SER A 14 -3.76 7.53 4.14
C SER A 14 -4.44 7.92 2.83
N MET A 15 -5.79 8.00 2.79
CA MET A 15 -6.51 8.49 1.61
C MET A 15 -6.21 9.96 1.29
N ASN A 16 -6.03 10.81 2.31
CA ASN A 16 -5.65 12.20 2.12
C ASN A 16 -4.22 12.34 1.57
N ALA A 17 -3.27 11.53 2.07
CA ALA A 17 -1.91 11.45 1.55
C ALA A 17 -1.90 11.02 0.07
N ILE A 18 -2.73 10.03 -0.28
CA ILE A 18 -2.91 9.58 -1.68
C ILE A 18 -3.43 10.72 -2.55
N LYS A 19 -4.50 11.41 -2.14
CA LYS A 19 -5.06 12.56 -2.89
C LYS A 19 -4.02 13.65 -3.09
N TYR A 20 -3.26 13.96 -2.04
CA TYR A 20 -2.18 14.94 -2.10
C TYR A 20 -1.11 14.52 -3.12
N ALA A 21 -0.66 13.27 -3.09
CA ALA A 21 0.30 12.75 -4.07
C ALA A 21 -0.23 12.82 -5.50
N MET A 22 -1.49 12.42 -5.73
CA MET A 22 -2.08 12.46 -7.08
C MET A 22 -2.10 13.89 -7.63
N GLU A 23 -2.43 14.87 -6.79
CA GLU A 23 -2.48 16.28 -7.18
C GLU A 23 -1.08 16.88 -7.37
N LEU A 24 -0.15 16.59 -6.47
CA LEU A 24 1.23 17.08 -6.51
C LEU A 24 1.93 16.67 -7.81
N PHE A 25 1.71 15.43 -8.25
CA PHE A 25 2.36 14.85 -9.42
C PHE A 25 1.46 14.81 -10.67
N LYS A 26 0.34 15.56 -10.69
CA LYS A 26 -0.67 15.48 -11.77
C LYS A 26 -0.11 15.76 -13.18
N TYR A 27 0.95 16.56 -13.28
CA TYR A 27 1.56 16.90 -14.57
C TYR A 27 2.69 15.95 -14.98
N ASP A 28 3.22 15.16 -14.05
CA ASP A 28 4.30 14.21 -14.26
C ASP A 28 3.82 12.86 -14.79
N ARG A 29 4.71 12.16 -15.50
CA ARG A 29 4.57 10.71 -15.69
C ARG A 29 5.07 10.02 -14.44
N ALA A 30 4.18 9.30 -13.76
CA ALA A 30 4.46 8.72 -12.45
C ALA A 30 4.08 7.24 -12.38
N GLU A 31 4.92 6.44 -11.74
CA GLU A 31 4.61 5.11 -11.24
C GLU A 31 4.38 5.21 -9.73
N ILE A 32 3.18 4.86 -9.30
CA ILE A 32 2.73 4.95 -7.92
C ILE A 32 2.63 3.54 -7.37
N PHE A 33 3.35 3.28 -6.29
CA PHE A 33 3.36 2.02 -5.57
C PHE A 33 2.54 2.20 -4.28
N LEU A 34 1.37 1.60 -4.21
CA LEU A 34 0.51 1.60 -3.04
C LEU A 34 0.85 0.38 -2.18
N LEU A 35 1.51 0.59 -1.05
CA LEU A 35 2.05 -0.45 -0.18
C LEU A 35 1.20 -0.60 1.09
N ASN A 36 0.78 -1.82 1.41
CA ASN A 36 0.28 -2.17 2.74
C ASN A 36 1.17 -3.26 3.35
N ALA A 37 1.86 -2.91 4.43
CA ALA A 37 2.56 -3.85 5.30
C ALA A 37 1.58 -4.36 6.36
N PHE A 38 1.39 -5.68 6.46
CA PHE A 38 0.30 -6.27 7.26
C PHE A 38 0.76 -7.20 8.39
N ALA A 39 2.03 -7.18 8.78
CA ALA A 39 2.52 -8.07 9.85
C ALA A 39 1.79 -7.82 11.19
N ASP A 40 1.58 -6.55 11.57
CA ASP A 40 0.91 -6.18 12.82
C ASP A 40 -0.49 -6.81 12.91
N LYS A 41 -1.26 -6.79 11.81
CA LYS A 41 -2.59 -7.41 11.75
C LYS A 41 -2.56 -8.92 12.00
N VAL A 42 -1.51 -9.61 11.52
CA VAL A 42 -1.33 -11.05 11.72
C VAL A 42 -0.99 -11.33 13.19
N TYR A 43 -0.08 -10.57 13.78
CA TYR A 43 0.30 -10.73 15.18
C TYR A 43 -0.87 -10.42 16.13
N GLU A 44 -1.62 -9.36 15.88
CA GLU A 44 -2.84 -9.03 16.64
C GLU A 44 -3.90 -10.14 16.54
N ALA A 45 -4.13 -10.67 15.34
CA ALA A 45 -5.07 -11.77 15.14
C ALA A 45 -4.61 -13.04 15.87
N LYS A 46 -3.32 -13.37 15.82
CA LYS A 46 -2.75 -14.53 16.53
C LYS A 46 -2.88 -14.40 18.05
N ALA A 47 -2.68 -13.19 18.59
CA ALA A 47 -2.87 -12.93 20.02
C ALA A 47 -4.33 -13.13 20.47
N ARG A 48 -5.30 -12.85 19.60
CA ARG A 48 -6.74 -13.05 19.87
C ARG A 48 -7.20 -14.49 19.61
N LEU A 49 -6.62 -15.16 18.63
CA LEU A 49 -7.03 -16.48 18.13
C LEU A 49 -5.91 -17.49 18.39
N ALA A 50 -5.71 -17.82 19.66
CA ALA A 50 -4.61 -18.69 20.10
C ALA A 50 -4.52 -20.01 19.32
N ASN A 51 -5.67 -20.56 18.90
CA ASN A 51 -5.79 -21.85 18.22
C ASN A 51 -5.56 -21.79 16.70
N GLU A 52 -5.54 -20.62 16.06
CA GLU A 52 -5.32 -20.54 14.60
C GLU A 52 -3.84 -20.70 14.23
N ILE A 53 -3.56 -21.37 13.12
CA ILE A 53 -2.20 -21.57 12.62
C ILE A 53 -1.69 -20.25 12.04
N PHE A 54 -0.46 -19.88 12.40
CA PHE A 54 0.14 -18.60 12.00
C PHE A 54 0.17 -18.41 10.47
N ASP A 55 0.52 -19.46 9.73
CA ASP A 55 0.57 -19.41 8.27
C ASP A 55 -0.82 -19.23 7.64
N GLU A 56 -1.86 -19.83 8.22
CA GLU A 56 -3.25 -19.64 7.76
C GLU A 56 -3.70 -18.21 7.98
N LEU A 57 -3.40 -17.64 9.16
CA LEU A 57 -3.66 -16.24 9.47
C LEU A 57 -2.95 -15.29 8.50
N LYS A 58 -1.68 -15.57 8.21
CA LYS A 58 -0.87 -14.80 7.25
C LYS A 58 -1.48 -14.84 5.86
N GLN A 59 -1.84 -16.02 5.35
CA GLN A 59 -2.45 -16.17 4.02
C GLN A 59 -3.82 -15.50 3.93
N LYS A 60 -4.68 -15.69 4.93
CA LYS A 60 -5.99 -15.04 5.01
C LYS A 60 -5.87 -13.51 5.01
N THR A 61 -4.91 -12.98 5.78
CA THR A 61 -4.65 -11.54 5.85
C THR A 61 -4.09 -11.02 4.53
N LEU A 62 -3.20 -11.76 3.87
CA LEU A 62 -2.68 -11.42 2.54
C LEU A 62 -3.80 -11.31 1.50
N THR A 63 -4.67 -12.31 1.39
CA THR A 63 -5.80 -12.31 0.46
C THR A 63 -6.71 -11.10 0.69
N LYS A 64 -7.12 -10.88 1.94
CA LYS A 64 -7.95 -9.73 2.30
C LYS A 64 -7.28 -8.39 2.00
N THR A 65 -5.97 -8.29 2.21
CA THR A 65 -5.19 -7.07 1.94
C THR A 65 -5.13 -6.80 0.43
N ASN A 66 -4.90 -7.83 -0.39
CA ASN A 66 -4.92 -7.71 -1.84
C ASN A 66 -6.29 -7.27 -2.37
N GLU A 67 -7.38 -7.85 -1.89
CA GLU A 67 -8.75 -7.44 -2.24
C GLU A 67 -9.01 -5.98 -1.86
N THR A 68 -8.58 -5.58 -0.66
CA THR A 68 -8.73 -4.20 -0.17
C THR A 68 -7.93 -3.22 -1.04
N LEU A 69 -6.67 -3.55 -1.35
CA LEU A 69 -5.81 -2.75 -2.23
C LEU A 69 -6.41 -2.61 -3.64
N ALA A 70 -6.96 -3.69 -4.20
CA ALA A 70 -7.64 -3.64 -5.49
C ALA A 70 -8.83 -2.65 -5.44
N SER A 71 -9.66 -2.73 -4.40
CA SER A 71 -10.77 -1.78 -4.23
C SER A 71 -10.29 -0.33 -4.04
N PHE A 72 -9.17 -0.13 -3.34
CA PHE A 72 -8.56 1.18 -3.13
C PHE A 72 -8.03 1.76 -4.43
N ARG A 73 -7.34 0.94 -5.22
CA ARG A 73 -6.84 1.30 -6.56
C ARG A 73 -7.97 1.78 -7.45
N GLU A 74 -9.10 1.07 -7.49
CA GLU A 74 -10.26 1.48 -8.29
C GLU A 74 -10.84 2.82 -7.81
N LYS A 75 -10.91 3.05 -6.49
CA LYS A 75 -11.31 4.36 -5.94
C LYS A 75 -10.36 5.48 -6.39
N ILE A 76 -9.05 5.23 -6.37
CA ILE A 76 -8.04 6.21 -6.80
C ILE A 76 -8.18 6.55 -8.28
N ILE A 77 -8.35 5.53 -9.12
CA ILE A 77 -8.57 5.72 -10.56
C ILE A 77 -9.86 6.51 -10.82
N ALA A 78 -10.92 6.25 -10.05
CA ALA A 78 -12.20 6.93 -10.20
C ALA A 78 -12.12 8.44 -9.91
N PHE A 79 -11.40 8.86 -8.86
CA PHE A 79 -11.26 10.29 -8.54
C PHE A 79 -10.08 10.97 -9.25
N SER A 80 -9.08 10.22 -9.70
CA SER A 80 -7.89 10.71 -10.40
C SER A 80 -7.58 9.87 -11.65
N PRO A 81 -8.40 9.97 -12.71
CA PRO A 81 -8.23 9.22 -13.96
C PRO A 81 -7.13 9.84 -14.83
N ASN A 82 -5.89 9.81 -14.33
CA ASN A 82 -4.73 10.40 -15.01
C ASN A 82 -3.98 9.35 -15.86
N PRO A 83 -3.99 9.44 -17.20
CA PRO A 83 -3.32 8.47 -18.06
C PRO A 83 -1.78 8.50 -17.95
N LYS A 84 -1.20 9.54 -17.32
CA LYS A 84 0.23 9.62 -17.04
C LYS A 84 0.64 8.84 -15.78
N HIS A 85 -0.33 8.39 -14.99
CA HIS A 85 -0.11 7.70 -13.73
C HIS A 85 -0.37 6.21 -13.88
N LYS A 86 0.57 5.38 -13.43
CA LYS A 86 0.39 3.93 -13.30
C LYS A 86 0.38 3.57 -11.83
N ILE A 87 -0.65 2.86 -11.39
CA ILE A 87 -0.82 2.48 -9.98
C ILE A 87 -0.62 0.97 -9.82
N HIS A 88 0.37 0.62 -9.01
CA HIS A 88 0.74 -0.72 -8.59
C HIS A 88 0.32 -0.92 -7.12
N THR A 89 -0.12 -2.12 -6.78
CA THR A 89 -0.52 -2.49 -5.41
C THR A 89 0.43 -3.54 -4.86
N ILE A 90 0.86 -3.35 -3.61
CA ILE A 90 1.79 -4.25 -2.94
C ILE A 90 1.21 -4.59 -1.56
N ALA A 91 0.93 -5.88 -1.34
CA ALA A 91 0.67 -6.42 -0.02
C ALA A 91 1.91 -7.17 0.45
N GLU A 92 2.49 -6.75 1.58
CA GLU A 92 3.71 -7.35 2.10
C GLU A 92 3.57 -7.77 3.57
N PHE A 93 4.05 -8.96 3.87
CA PHE A 93 4.20 -9.40 5.24
C PHE A 93 5.52 -8.88 5.79
N GLY A 94 5.47 -7.73 6.47
CA GLY A 94 6.60 -7.07 7.10
C GLY A 94 6.13 -5.94 8.03
N LEU A 95 7.06 -5.36 8.78
CA LEU A 95 6.83 -4.12 9.50
C LEU A 95 6.83 -2.95 8.52
N LEU A 96 6.00 -1.93 8.77
CA LEU A 96 5.81 -0.83 7.82
C LEU A 96 7.13 -0.12 7.45
N VAL A 97 7.95 0.20 8.44
CA VAL A 97 9.20 0.94 8.23
C VAL A 97 10.18 0.12 7.41
N ASP A 98 10.34 -1.17 7.73
CA ASP A 98 11.23 -2.07 7.01
C ASP A 98 10.76 -2.27 5.57
N SER A 99 9.47 -2.58 5.37
CA SER A 99 8.86 -2.71 4.05
C SER A 99 9.02 -1.44 3.20
N VAL A 100 8.83 -0.26 3.79
CA VAL A 100 9.03 1.01 3.07
C VAL A 100 10.47 1.17 2.63
N ASN A 101 11.45 0.90 3.51
CA ASN A 101 12.87 1.01 3.19
C ASN A 101 13.27 0.01 2.09
N ASP A 102 12.84 -1.25 2.21
CA ASP A 102 13.11 -2.31 1.24
C ASP A 102 12.58 -1.94 -0.15
N TRP A 103 11.35 -1.41 -0.22
CA TRP A 103 10.76 -0.98 -1.49
C TRP A 103 11.39 0.29 -2.06
N VAL A 104 11.82 1.22 -1.20
CA VAL A 104 12.56 2.41 -1.62
C VAL A 104 13.86 2.01 -2.33
N GLU A 105 14.63 1.09 -1.74
CA GLU A 105 15.87 0.59 -2.33
C GLU A 105 15.61 -0.25 -3.58
N LYS A 106 14.68 -1.20 -3.50
CA LYS A 106 14.38 -2.13 -4.59
C LYS A 106 13.89 -1.45 -5.86
N GLU A 107 12.98 -0.49 -5.73
CA GLU A 107 12.41 0.21 -6.88
C GLU A 107 13.13 1.51 -7.23
N ASN A 108 14.12 1.93 -6.42
CA ASN A 108 14.77 3.23 -6.53
C ASN A 108 13.72 4.37 -6.53
N VAL A 109 12.91 4.40 -5.47
CA VAL A 109 11.80 5.34 -5.28
C VAL A 109 12.34 6.77 -5.12
N ASP A 110 11.75 7.72 -5.84
CA ASP A 110 12.14 9.14 -5.75
C ASP A 110 11.58 9.81 -4.50
N VAL A 111 10.34 9.48 -4.13
CA VAL A 111 9.58 10.14 -3.06
C VAL A 111 8.67 9.14 -2.36
N VAL A 112 8.67 9.19 -1.02
CA VAL A 112 7.64 8.55 -0.18
C VAL A 112 6.64 9.62 0.26
N VAL A 113 5.35 9.35 0.13
CA VAL A 113 4.27 10.20 0.65
C VAL A 113 3.45 9.40 1.66
N MET A 114 3.32 9.91 2.88
CA MET A 114 2.65 9.23 4.00
C MET A 114 1.88 10.24 4.85
#